data_AF-A0A816HDX2-F1
#
_entry.id   AF-A0A816HDX2-F1
#
_cell.length_a   1.000
_cell.length_b   1.000
_cell.length_c   1.000
_cell.angle_alpha   90.00
_cell.angle_beta   90.00
_cell.angle_gamma   90.00
#
_symmetry.space_group_name_H-M   'P 1'
#
loop_
_entity.id
_entity.type
_entity.pdbx_description
1 polymer ?
#
loop_
_entity_poly.entity_id
_entity_poly.type
_entity_poly.pdbx_seq_one_letter_code
_entity_poly.pdbx_strand_id
1 'polypeptide(L)' 'MQMSVISTNEVVIIDKVEHNPLTYAGYPAWASLYNINDHSVIPLGMKSNAFCAGGSWLSNGTLINVGGDEATVSF' A
#
# COMPACT_ATOMS: atom_id res chain seq x y z
N MET A 1 -7.08 5.55 -1.78
CA MET A 1 -6.21 5.55 -0.59
C MET A 1 -6.86 4.73 0.49
N GLN A 2 -6.13 3.79 1.06
CA GLN A 2 -6.55 2.90 2.14
C GLN A 2 -5.42 2.82 3.17
N MET A 3 -5.76 2.61 4.43
CA MET A 3 -4.81 2.42 5.52
C MET A 3 -5.37 1.39 6.50
N SER A 4 -4.52 0.49 6.97
CA SER A 4 -4.89 -0.52 7.97
C SER A 4 -3.78 -0.67 9.01
N VAL A 5 -4.17 -0.81 10.29
CA VAL A 5 -3.24 -1.17 11.37
C VAL A 5 -2.89 -2.65 11.24
N ILE A 6 -1.61 -2.98 11.08
CA ILE A 6 -1.16 -4.37 10.86
C ILE A 6 -0.41 -4.96 12.06
N SER A 7 0.09 -4.11 12.96
CA SER A 7 0.72 -4.48 14.22
C SER A 7 0.54 -3.35 15.24
N THR A 8 1.03 -3.54 16.47
CA THR A 8 0.99 -2.48 17.51
C THR A 8 1.68 -1.19 17.06
N ASN A 9 2.67 -1.30 16.17
CA ASN A 9 3.55 -0.19 15.82
C ASN A 9 3.50 0.17 14.34
N GLU A 10 2.81 -0.60 13.50
CA GLU A 10 2.86 -0.43 12.06
C GLU A 10 1.47 -0.31 11.45
N VAL A 11 1.37 0.60 10.49
CA VAL A 11 0.24 0.70 9.57
C VAL A 11 0.74 0.42 8.16
N VAL A 12 -0.06 -0.29 7.37
CA VAL A 12 0.12 -0.34 5.93
C VAL A 12 -0.68 0.78 5.30
N ILE A 13 -0.05 1.52 4.41
CA ILE A 13 -0.66 2.60 3.62
C ILE A 13 -0.66 2.14 2.16
N ILE A 14 -1.82 2.18 1.53
CA ILE A 14 -2.00 1.88 0.11
C ILE A 14 -2.54 3.15 -0.57
N ASP A 15 -1.73 3.70 -1.45
CA ASP A 15 -2.00 4.94 -2.16
C ASP A 15 -2.42 4.68 -3.62
N LYS A 16 -2.76 5.76 -4.32
CA LYS A 16 -2.96 5.78 -5.76
C LYS A 16 -1.60 5.69 -6.48
N VAL A 17 -1.61 5.08 -7.66
CA VAL A 17 -0.49 5.11 -8.60
C VAL A 17 -0.35 6.53 -9.17
N GLU A 18 0.64 7.29 -8.68
CA GLU A 18 0.97 8.64 -9.14
C GLU A 18 2.49 8.87 -9.09
N HIS A 19 2.93 10.13 -9.19
CA HIS A 19 4.34 10.53 -9.02
C HIS A 19 4.72 10.65 -7.54
N ASN A 20 4.52 9.56 -6.79
CA ASN A 20 4.83 9.53 -5.36
C ASN A 20 6.35 9.65 -5.14
N PRO A 21 6.79 10.41 -4.12
CA PRO A 21 8.22 10.66 -3.88
C PRO A 21 8.97 9.42 -3.36
N LEU A 22 8.26 8.51 -2.69
CA LEU A 22 8.82 7.25 -2.23
C LEU A 22 8.97 6.30 -3.43
N THR A 23 10.13 5.66 -3.57
CA THR A 23 10.40 4.78 -4.72
C THR A 23 10.63 3.33 -4.29
N TYR A 24 10.20 2.38 -5.11
CA TYR A 24 10.49 0.96 -5.00
C TYR A 24 11.02 0.45 -6.34
N ALA A 25 12.17 -0.24 -6.35
CA ALA A 25 12.74 -0.84 -7.55
C ALA A 25 12.81 0.09 -8.80
N GLY A 26 13.08 1.38 -8.59
CA GLY A 26 13.23 2.37 -9.66
C GLY A 26 11.94 3.07 -10.11
N TYR A 27 10.79 2.76 -9.51
CA TYR A 27 9.50 3.40 -9.81
C TYR A 27 8.82 3.99 -8.56
N PRO A 28 7.85 4.92 -8.70
CA PRO A 28 7.09 5.45 -7.57
C PRO A 28 6.32 4.36 -6.83
N ALA A 29 6.54 4.22 -5.52
CA ALA A 29 5.78 3.30 -4.68
C ALA A 29 4.38 3.86 -4.39
N TRP A 30 3.36 3.01 -4.44
CA TRP A 30 1.99 3.33 -4.00
C TRP A 30 1.53 2.41 -2.86
N ALA A 31 2.49 1.81 -2.15
CA ALA A 31 2.24 1.23 -0.85
C ALA A 31 3.48 1.38 0.04
N SER A 32 3.25 1.47 1.34
CA SER A 32 4.33 1.53 2.33
C SER A 32 3.91 0.94 3.67
N LEU A 33 4.90 0.50 4.44
CA LEU A 33 4.77 0.33 5.88
C LEU A 33 5.25 1.61 6.57
N TYR A 34 4.48 2.07 7.54
CA TYR A 34 4.84 3.18 8.39
C TYR A 34 4.87 2.75 9.84
N ASN A 35 6.00 2.93 10.49
CA ASN A 35 6.17 2.67 11.92
C ASN A 35 5.83 3.93 12.72
N ILE A 36 4.87 3.83 13.64
CA ILE A 36 4.36 4.98 14.40
C ILE A 36 5.29 5.44 15.53
N ASN A 37 6.25 4.60 15.94
CA ASN A 37 7.16 4.92 17.05
C ASN A 37 8.36 5.75 16.61
N ASP A 38 8.96 5.38 15.48
CA ASP A 38 10.18 6.03 14.96
C ASP A 38 9.96 6.76 13.63
N HIS A 39 8.73 6.73 13.12
CA HIS A 39 8.33 7.34 11.84
C HIS A 39 9.09 6.82 10.63
N SER A 40 9.73 5.65 10.72
CA SER A 40 10.35 4.99 9.57
C SER A 40 9.31 4.55 8.55
N VAL A 41 9.70 4.62 7.28
CA VAL A 41 8.85 4.29 6.13
C VAL A 41 9.57 3.27 5.26
N ILE A 42 8.91 2.16 4.95
CA ILE A 42 9.42 1.11 4.07
C ILE A 42 8.52 1.03 2.84
N PRO A 43 9.04 1.22 1.62
CA PRO A 43 8.24 1.06 0.40
C PRO A 43 7.85 -0.41 0.18
N LEU A 44 6.63 -0.63 -0.31
CA LEU A 44 6.14 -1.95 -0.68
C LEU A 44 5.89 -2.03 -2.19
N GLY A 45 6.33 -3.13 -2.79
CA GLY A 45 6.04 -3.46 -4.19
C GLY A 45 4.63 -4.01 -4.33
N MET A 46 3.80 -3.34 -5.14
CA MET A 46 2.42 -3.75 -5.42
C MET A 46 2.31 -4.33 -6.83
N LYS A 47 1.43 -5.31 -7.01
CA LYS A 47 1.26 -6.02 -8.29
C LYS A 47 0.31 -5.33 -9.26
N SER A 48 -0.58 -4.48 -8.75
CA SER A 48 -1.63 -3.81 -9.53
C SER A 48 -1.93 -2.42 -8.97
N ASN A 49 -2.67 -1.62 -9.74
CA ASN A 49 -3.17 -0.32 -9.33
C ASN A 49 -4.30 -0.48 -8.31
N ALA A 50 -4.06 -0.06 -7.06
CA ALA A 50 -5.00 -0.20 -5.95
C ALA A 50 -5.96 1.01 -5.80
N PHE A 51 -5.98 1.94 -6.76
CA PHE A 51 -6.95 3.03 -6.75
C PHE A 51 -8.37 2.47 -6.86
N CYS A 52 -9.32 2.98 -6.06
CA CYS A 52 -10.68 2.45 -5.93
C CYS A 52 -10.78 0.97 -5.51
N ALA A 53 -9.68 0.32 -5.10
CA ALA A 53 -9.76 -1.00 -4.48
C ALA A 53 -10.47 -0.93 -3.12
N GLY A 54 -10.99 -2.06 -2.66
CA GLY A 54 -11.54 -2.25 -1.32
C GLY A 54 -10.86 -3.41 -0.60
N GLY A 55 -11.07 -3.55 0.69
CA GLY A 55 -10.38 -4.56 1.46
C GLY A 55 -10.81 -4.61 2.92
N SER A 56 -10.52 -5.73 3.58
CA SER A 56 -10.73 -5.92 5.02
C SER A 56 -9.90 -7.07 5.55
N TRP A 57 -10.00 -7.33 6.84
CA TRP A 57 -9.39 -8.47 7.51
C TRP A 57 -10.28 -9.70 7.38
N LEU A 58 -9.68 -10.81 6.99
CA LEU A 58 -10.27 -12.13 7.13
C LEU A 58 -10.15 -12.61 8.59
N SER A 59 -10.97 -13.59 8.99
CA SER A 59 -10.98 -14.12 10.35
C SER A 59 -9.66 -14.75 10.81
N ASN A 60 -8.79 -15.11 9.86
CA ASN A 60 -7.45 -15.64 10.12
C ASN A 60 -6.37 -14.56 10.24
N GLY A 61 -6.74 -13.27 10.22
CA GLY A 61 -5.80 -12.15 10.29
C GLY A 61 -5.09 -11.84 8.96
N THR A 62 -5.55 -12.37 7.83
CA THR A 62 -5.06 -11.91 6.51
C THR A 62 -5.78 -10.62 6.12
N LEU A 63 -5.01 -9.57 5.80
CA LEU A 63 -5.54 -8.37 5.14
C LEU A 63 -5.69 -8.63 3.64
N ILE A 64 -6.90 -8.45 3.11
CA ILE A 64 -7.16 -8.49 1.67
C ILE A 64 -7.33 -7.08 1.11
N ASN A 65 -6.81 -6.85 -0.10
CA ASN A 65 -7.02 -5.67 -0.93
C ASN A 65 -7.38 -6.17 -2.32
N VAL A 66 -8.57 -5.79 -2.81
CA VAL A 66 -9.24 -6.41 -3.96
C VAL A 66 -9.87 -5.35 -4.85
N GLY A 67 -9.86 -5.60 -6.15
CA GLY A 67 -10.27 -4.63 -7.16
C GLY A 67 -9.13 -3.67 -7.46
N GLY A 68 -9.49 -2.48 -7.91
CA GLY A 68 -8.52 -1.52 -8.41
C GLY A 68 -9.03 -0.81 -9.65
N ASP A 69 -8.20 0.06 -10.18
CA ASP A 69 -8.42 0.77 -11.43
C ASP A 69 -7.66 0.08 -12.57
N GLU A 70 -8.16 0.20 -13.80
CA GLU A 70 -7.58 -0.42 -15.00
C GLU A 70 -6.35 0.31 -15.52
N ALA A 71 -6.09 1.54 -15.06
CA ALA A 71 -4.94 2.32 -15.51
C ALA A 71 -3.64 1.52 -15.30
N THR A 72 -3.00 1.16 -16.42
CA THR A 72 -1.82 0.32 -16.48
C THR A 72 -0.64 0.99 -15.77
N VAL A 73 -0.01 0.23 -14.89
CA VAL A 73 1.28 0.60 -14.30
C VAL A 73 2.35 0.31 -15.36
N SER A 74 2.64 1.31 -16.19
CA SER A 74 3.67 1.25 -17.23
C SER A 74 4.94 1.88 -16.66
N PHE A 75 5.99 1.09 -16.47
CA PHE A 75 7.31 1.54 -15.98
C PHE A 75 8.34 1.49 -17.09
#